data_AF-A0ABD0NFS8-F1
#
_entry.id   AF-A0ABD0NFS8-F1
#
_cell.length_a   1.000
_cell.length_b   1.000
_cell.length_c   1.000
_cell.angle_alpha   90.00
_cell.angle_beta   90.00
_cell.angle_gamma   90.00
#
_symmetry.space_group_name_H-M   'P 1'
#
loop_
_entity.id
_entity.type
_entity.pdbx_description
1 polymer ?
#
loop_
_entity_poly.entity_id
_entity_poly.type
_entity_poly.pdbx_seq_one_letter_code
_entity_poly.pdbx_strand_id
1 'polypeptide(L)'
;NSFFTLEATGYALLALLKGGHMEEAAVTFRWLNENRGIGGGYGSTQSTMVVLQALSEYLVKRPPPNDLNLLVQLSVPGRSDTPWNFNPKVAYVARSSQV
;
A
#
# COMPACT_ATOMS: atom_id res chain seq x y z
N ASN A 1 11.09 18.98 -0.48
CA ASN A 1 10.49 18.45 -1.72
C ASN A 1 10.04 17.03 -1.43
N SER A 2 8.72 16.74 -1.48
CA SER A 2 8.13 15.46 -1.03
C SER A 2 8.59 14.26 -1.87
N PHE A 3 8.95 14.45 -3.15
CA PHE A 3 9.36 13.34 -4.03
C PHE A 3 10.69 12.71 -3.61
N PHE A 4 11.65 13.53 -3.19
CA PHE A 4 12.94 13.03 -2.68
C PHE A 4 12.76 12.27 -1.36
N THR A 5 11.79 12.67 -0.53
CA THR A 5 11.46 11.91 0.68
C THR A 5 10.91 10.54 0.34
N LEU A 6 9.95 10.45 -0.59
CA LEU A 6 9.38 9.16 -1.02
C LEU A 6 10.44 8.23 -1.61
N GLU A 7 11.30 8.74 -2.47
CA GLU A 7 12.39 7.99 -3.08
C GLU A 7 13.40 7.51 -2.03
N ALA A 8 13.87 8.41 -1.15
CA ALA A 8 14.81 8.07 -0.09
C ALA A 8 14.23 7.03 0.88
N THR A 9 12.94 7.16 1.24
CA THR A 9 12.26 6.19 2.09
C THR A 9 12.06 4.84 1.39
N GLY A 10 11.84 4.83 0.06
CA GLY A 10 11.84 3.60 -0.74
C GLY A 10 13.19 2.88 -0.71
N TYR A 11 14.30 3.59 -0.89
CA TYR A 11 15.64 3.03 -0.71
C TYR A 11 15.91 2.55 0.72
N ALA A 12 15.44 3.29 1.72
CA ALA A 12 15.54 2.87 3.12
C ALA A 12 14.80 1.55 3.37
N LEU A 13 13.60 1.37 2.81
CA LEU A 13 12.88 0.10 2.90
C LEU A 13 13.66 -1.04 2.26
N LEU A 14 14.22 -0.85 1.05
CA LEU A 14 15.08 -1.86 0.40
C LEU A 14 16.30 -2.21 1.25
N ALA A 15 16.94 -1.22 1.87
CA ALA A 15 18.09 -1.44 2.74
C ALA A 15 17.70 -2.25 4.00
N LEU A 16 16.58 -1.93 4.65
CA LEU A 16 16.06 -2.68 5.80
C LEU A 16 15.75 -4.13 5.43
N LEU A 17 15.08 -4.34 4.28
CA LEU A 17 14.78 -5.68 3.76
C LEU A 17 16.04 -6.49 3.44
N LYS A 18 17.10 -5.85 2.95
CA LYS A 18 18.39 -6.47 2.68
C LYS A 18 19.15 -6.81 3.96
N GLY A 19 19.02 -5.97 5.00
CA GLY A 19 19.62 -6.20 6.32
C GLY A 19 18.84 -7.16 7.21
N GLY A 20 17.64 -7.62 6.79
CA GLY A 20 16.80 -8.51 7.60
C GLY A 20 16.02 -7.81 8.72
N HIS A 21 16.01 -6.48 8.73
CA HIS A 21 15.31 -5.63 9.72
C HIS A 21 13.81 -5.56 9.41
N MET A 22 13.11 -6.69 9.60
CA MET A 22 11.73 -6.87 9.14
C MET A 22 10.70 -6.08 9.96
N GLU A 23 10.98 -5.78 11.22
CA GLU A 23 10.08 -4.99 12.08
C GLU A 23 10.08 -3.52 11.66
N GLU A 24 11.27 -2.96 11.45
CA GLU A 24 11.47 -1.61 10.94
C GLU A 24 10.94 -1.49 9.51
N ALA A 25 11.22 -2.49 8.66
CA ALA A 25 10.69 -2.53 7.30
C ALA A 25 9.15 -2.49 7.28
N ALA A 26 8.48 -3.11 8.26
CA ALA A 26 7.02 -3.07 8.34
C ALA A 26 6.48 -1.67 8.64
N VAL A 27 7.20 -0.88 9.44
CA VAL A 27 6.86 0.53 9.71
C VAL A 27 7.04 1.37 8.44
N THR A 28 8.18 1.23 7.77
CA THR A 28 8.47 1.96 6.53
C THR A 28 7.51 1.59 5.40
N PHE A 29 7.16 0.30 5.27
CA PHE A 29 6.17 -0.19 4.31
C PHE A 29 4.80 0.48 4.51
N ARG A 30 4.30 0.52 5.75
CA ARG A 30 3.01 1.15 6.07
C ARG A 30 2.99 2.62 5.69
N TRP A 31 4.04 3.36 6.08
CA TRP A 31 4.14 4.78 5.76
C TRP A 31 4.14 5.03 4.24
N LEU A 32 4.93 4.28 3.48
CA LEU A 32 4.95 4.40 2.01
C LEU A 32 3.59 4.04 1.37
N ASN A 33 2.89 3.05 1.91
CA ASN A 33 1.58 2.65 1.41
C ASN A 33 0.50 3.71 1.68
N GLU A 34 0.61 4.45 2.78
CA GLU A 34 -0.28 5.57 3.14
C GLU A 34 0.01 6.85 2.35
N ASN A 35 1.24 7.04 1.85
CA ASN A 35 1.64 8.21 1.07
C ASN A 35 1.45 8.04 -0.45
N ARG A 36 0.53 7.16 -0.87
CA ARG A 36 0.19 6.95 -2.28
C ARG A 36 -0.64 8.12 -2.80
N GLY A 37 -0.19 8.73 -3.90
CA GLY A 37 -0.88 9.84 -4.56
C GLY A 37 -2.08 9.39 -5.40
N ILE A 38 -2.81 10.37 -5.93
CA ILE A 38 -3.92 10.15 -6.88
C ILE A 38 -3.41 9.35 -8.08
N GLY A 39 -4.18 8.34 -8.50
CA GLY A 39 -3.80 7.45 -9.61
C GLY A 39 -2.72 6.42 -9.27
N GLY A 40 -2.30 6.32 -8.01
CA GLY A 40 -1.34 5.31 -7.54
C GLY A 40 0.13 5.69 -7.70
N GLY A 41 0.43 6.92 -8.13
CA GLY A 41 1.79 7.42 -8.30
C GLY A 41 2.40 8.02 -7.02
N TYR A 42 3.71 8.21 -7.04
CA TYR A 42 4.50 8.84 -5.97
C TYR A 42 5.14 10.15 -6.45
N GLY A 43 4.45 10.85 -7.35
CA GLY A 43 4.75 12.22 -7.78
C GLY A 43 5.81 12.39 -8.87
N SER A 44 6.84 11.54 -8.91
CA SER A 44 7.82 11.49 -10.00
C SER A 44 8.01 10.05 -10.50
N THR A 45 8.56 9.88 -11.71
CA THR A 45 8.86 8.54 -12.26
C THR A 45 9.85 7.78 -11.38
N GLN A 46 10.93 8.43 -10.90
CA GLN A 46 11.95 7.80 -10.06
C GLN A 46 11.37 7.38 -8.71
N SER A 47 10.69 8.30 -8.02
CA SER A 47 10.04 8.00 -6.73
C SER A 47 9.00 6.88 -6.88
N THR A 48 8.21 6.90 -7.95
CA THR A 48 7.21 5.85 -8.21
C THR A 48 7.86 4.50 -8.45
N MET A 49 8.90 4.44 -9.27
CA MET A 49 9.63 3.20 -9.56
C MET A 49 10.23 2.61 -8.28
N VAL A 50 10.99 3.41 -7.51
CA VAL A 50 11.69 2.95 -6.30
C VAL A 50 10.69 2.49 -5.23
N VAL A 51 9.62 3.25 -4.99
CA VAL A 51 8.61 2.88 -3.98
C VAL A 51 7.85 1.61 -4.39
N LEU A 52 7.45 1.48 -5.66
CA LEU A 52 6.76 0.26 -6.11
C LEU A 52 7.67 -0.96 -6.02
N GLN A 53 8.97 -0.84 -6.34
CA GLN A 53 9.93 -1.92 -6.13
C GLN A 53 9.99 -2.32 -4.65
N ALA A 54 10.18 -1.35 -3.76
CA ALA A 54 10.35 -1.59 -2.32
C ALA A 54 9.11 -2.23 -1.67
N LEU A 55 7.90 -1.75 -2.02
CA LEU A 55 6.65 -2.34 -1.55
C LEU A 55 6.46 -3.78 -2.05
N SER A 56 6.84 -4.04 -3.30
CA SER A 56 6.75 -5.38 -3.90
C SER A 56 7.71 -6.36 -3.23
N GLU A 57 8.97 -5.98 -3.03
CA GLU A 57 9.95 -6.82 -2.33
C GLU A 57 9.53 -7.15 -0.89
N TYR A 58 8.93 -6.19 -0.18
CA TYR A 58 8.38 -6.44 1.15
C TYR A 58 7.28 -7.51 1.11
N LEU A 59 6.32 -7.41 0.18
CA LEU A 59 5.22 -8.37 0.05
C LEU A 59 5.69 -9.76 -0.40
N VAL A 60 6.75 -9.86 -1.20
CA VAL A 60 7.37 -11.15 -1.55
C VAL A 60 7.99 -11.82 -0.32
N LYS A 61 8.67 -11.05 0.54
CA LYS A 61 9.29 -11.57 1.77
C LYS A 61 8.27 -11.84 2.87
N ARG A 62 7.16 -11.09 2.90
CA ARG A 62 6.09 -11.19 3.89
C ARG A 62 4.73 -11.20 3.19
N PRO A 63 4.35 -12.31 2.56
CA PRO A 63 3.10 -12.41 1.84
C PRO A 63 1.90 -12.23 2.80
N PRO A 64 0.79 -11.63 2.32
CA PRO A 64 -0.44 -11.58 3.10
C PRO A 64 -1.01 -13.00 3.32
N PRO A 65 -1.84 -13.21 4.36
CA PRO A 65 -2.51 -14.49 4.58
C PRO A 65 -3.39 -14.89 3.38
N ASN A 66 -3.37 -16.17 3.02
CA ASN A 66 -4.14 -16.72 1.90
C ASN A 66 -5.66 -16.72 2.17
N ASP A 67 -6.06 -16.62 3.42
CA ASP A 67 -7.43 -16.63 3.92
C ASP A 67 -7.91 -15.24 4.35
N LEU A 68 -7.21 -14.17 3.96
CA LEU A 68 -7.55 -12.80 4.29
C LEU A 68 -8.99 -12.48 3.87
N ASN A 69 -9.84 -12.18 4.84
CA ASN A 69 -11.23 -11.85 4.64
C ASN A 69 -11.58 -10.58 5.44
N LEU A 70 -11.98 -9.52 4.76
CA LEU A 70 -12.27 -8.21 5.35
C LEU A 70 -13.66 -7.75 4.91
N LEU A 71 -14.51 -7.45 5.90
CA LEU A 71 -15.78 -6.76 5.70
C LEU A 71 -15.59 -5.28 6.02
N VAL A 72 -15.67 -4.43 5.01
CA VAL A 72 -15.50 -2.97 5.14
C VAL A 72 -16.82 -2.29 4.84
N GLN A 73 -17.30 -1.44 5.75
CA GLN A 73 -18.54 -0.68 5.56
C GLN A 73 -18.20 0.78 5.30
N LEU A 74 -18.60 1.28 4.14
CA LEU A 74 -18.48 2.70 3.79
C LEU A 74 -19.77 3.41 4.19
N SER A 75 -19.67 4.30 5.17
CA SER A 75 -20.78 5.17 5.59
C SER A 75 -20.52 6.61 5.16
N VAL A 76 -21.47 7.21 4.45
CA VAL A 76 -21.41 8.59 3.98
C VAL A 76 -22.71 9.28 4.42
N PRO A 77 -22.63 10.43 5.11
CA PRO A 77 -23.83 11.17 5.53
C PRO A 77 -24.77 11.44 4.35
N GLY A 78 -26.06 11.13 4.53
CA GLY A 78 -27.08 11.29 3.48
C GLY A 78 -27.16 10.14 2.47
N ARG A 79 -26.45 9.03 2.68
CA ARG A 79 -26.50 7.84 1.84
C ARG A 79 -26.64 6.55 2.66
N SER A 80 -27.11 5.50 2.01
CA SER A 80 -27.11 4.16 2.60
C SER A 80 -25.70 3.60 2.69
N ASP A 81 -25.39 2.96 3.81
CA ASP A 81 -24.11 2.28 4.00
C ASP A 81 -23.88 1.21 2.95
N THR A 82 -22.67 1.17 2.39
CA THR A 82 -22.30 0.19 1.37
C THR A 82 -21.30 -0.83 1.95
N PRO A 83 -21.67 -2.10 2.14
CA PRO A 83 -20.75 -3.13 2.59
C PRO A 83 -19.90 -3.66 1.42
N TRP A 84 -18.59 -3.73 1.62
CA TRP A 84 -17.62 -4.33 0.72
C TRP A 84 -16.95 -5.52 1.38
N ASN A 85 -17.02 -6.67 0.70
CA ASN A 85 -16.30 -7.86 1.10
C ASN A 85 -15.03 -8.00 0.26
N PHE A 86 -13.88 -8.04 0.93
CA PHE A 86 -12.58 -8.36 0.35
C PHE A 86 -12.18 -9.76 0.82
N ASN A 87 -12.22 -10.71 -0.11
CA ASN A 87 -11.78 -12.08 0.11
C ASN A 87 -10.86 -12.51 -1.04
N PRO A 88 -10.18 -13.66 -0.96
CA PRO A 88 -9.17 -14.05 -1.95
C PRO A 88 -9.71 -14.13 -3.39
N LYS A 89 -11.02 -14.37 -3.58
CA LYS A 89 -11.63 -14.45 -4.93
C LYS A 89 -11.81 -13.09 -5.58
N VAL A 90 -11.89 -12.02 -4.79
CA VAL A 90 -12.16 -10.65 -5.27
C VAL A 90 -11.09 -9.64 -4.84
N ALA A 91 -9.96 -10.12 -4.32
CA ALA A 91 -8.91 -9.30 -3.70
C ALA A 91 -8.33 -8.22 -4.62
N TYR A 92 -8.30 -8.46 -5.94
CA TYR A 92 -7.73 -7.55 -6.93
C TYR A 92 -8.77 -6.66 -7.64
N VAL A 93 -10.05 -6.77 -7.27
CA VAL A 93 -11.10 -5.99 -7.92
C VAL A 93 -11.21 -4.63 -7.23
N ALA A 94 -10.97 -3.57 -7.98
CA ALA A 94 -11.18 -2.21 -7.50
C ALA A 94 -12.66 -2.00 -7.09
N ARG A 95 -12.87 -1.29 -5.98
CA ARG A 95 -14.18 -0.85 -5.50
C ARG A 95 -14.20 0.67 -5.48
N SER A 96 -15.18 1.26 -6.14
CA SER A 96 -15.44 2.68 -6.09
C SER A 96 -16.95 2.91 -6.02
N SER A 97 -17.34 4.02 -5.40
CA SER A 97 -18.72 4.51 -5.38
C SER A 97 -18.68 5.98 -5.76
N GLN A 98 -19.54 6.40 -6.69
CA GLN A 98 -19.63 7.80 -7.10
C GLN A 98 -20.20 8.61 -5.95
N VAL A 99 -19.39 9.50 -5.36
CA VAL A 99 -19.80 10.43 -4.27
C VAL A 99 -20.61 11.60 -4.83
#